data_AF-A0A1V4WHT0-F1
#
_entry.id   AF-A0A1V4WHT0-F1
#
_cell.length_a   1.000
_cell.length_b   1.000
_cell.length_c   1.000
_cell.angle_alpha   90.00
_cell.angle_beta   90.00
_cell.angle_gamma   90.00
#
_symmetry.space_group_name_H-M   'P 1'
#
loop_
_entity.id
_entity.type
_entity.pdbx_description
1 polymer ?
#
loop_
_entity_poly.entity_id
_entity_poly.type
_entity_poly.pdbx_seq_one_letter_code
_entity_poly.pdbx_strand_id
1 'polypeptide(L)'
;MKKKSIDIQHSCWNSLFPWLTFFGVSCYNIYHLFMKRDIPDIHEFAASKKTSLSRVMDFTSTVNPVGPSAKARNAIRKSLKILSSRPDPEARYLVRAIARAEGVPEDSILVGESLETLVAAVLHAFSARTVLIEAPYPAYQRDLLEGPEEPRFFPLDGKDGFRLDASRFAGEMQHCDAAILASPSFLSAGTLSRDAIQGIISAAGEHNTLLIIDETLKGYSGTPSLTADILQREGCVIMGSLGEFYGLAGLPVAYIIGTPAVIKDMKRRRAVAPPNTLAAAAAAAALRDPAYQARTKTFMEREGSFVAEGLRVIPGIAFSTTACGSFIITLVDGPSKPLETFRNYRIIVDDLGDARTLFFPVKDHKWNARYLKTLKNIMGAPKQ
;
A
#
# COMPACT_ATOMS: atom_id res chain seq x y z
N MET A 1 -13.54 -20.41 -22.29
CA MET A 1 -13.22 -21.68 -21.61
C MET A 1 -13.55 -21.54 -20.13
N LYS A 2 -14.42 -22.41 -19.59
CA LYS A 2 -14.90 -22.33 -18.21
C LYS A 2 -13.76 -22.70 -17.22
N LYS A 3 -13.35 -21.76 -16.34
CA LYS A 3 -12.51 -22.07 -15.17
C LYS A 3 -13.35 -22.87 -14.18
N LYS A 4 -13.03 -24.15 -13.94
CA LYS A 4 -13.50 -24.92 -12.78
C LYS A 4 -12.59 -24.54 -11.60
N SER A 5 -13.18 -24.12 -10.48
CA SER A 5 -12.44 -23.97 -9.22
C SER A 5 -12.11 -25.36 -8.69
N ILE A 6 -10.82 -25.64 -8.48
CA ILE A 6 -10.37 -26.81 -7.74
C ILE A 6 -10.12 -26.33 -6.31
N ASP A 7 -10.90 -26.86 -5.38
CA ASP A 7 -10.76 -26.65 -3.94
C ASP A 7 -9.63 -27.57 -3.46
N ILE A 8 -8.46 -27.03 -3.16
CA ILE A 8 -7.29 -27.82 -2.71
C ILE A 8 -7.03 -27.50 -1.24
N GLN A 9 -7.40 -28.46 -0.38
CA GLN A 9 -7.03 -28.44 1.03
C GLN A 9 -5.49 -28.47 1.20
N HIS A 10 -5.00 -27.76 2.21
CA HIS A 10 -3.58 -27.56 2.55
C HIS A 10 -2.71 -28.84 2.63
N SER A 11 -3.29 -30.05 2.72
CA SER A 11 -2.52 -31.30 2.83
C SER A 11 -2.00 -31.88 1.51
N CYS A 12 -2.44 -31.39 0.35
CA CYS A 12 -2.05 -31.95 -0.96
C CYS A 12 -0.67 -31.48 -1.48
N TRP A 13 -0.05 -30.47 -0.86
CA TRP A 13 1.19 -29.89 -1.40
C TRP A 13 2.39 -30.85 -1.32
N ASN A 14 2.47 -31.68 -0.28
CA ASN A 14 3.57 -32.66 -0.16
C ASN A 14 3.47 -33.81 -1.16
N SER A 15 2.28 -34.08 -1.73
CA SER A 15 2.08 -35.14 -2.75
C SER A 15 2.31 -34.69 -4.19
N LEU A 16 2.34 -33.38 -4.46
CA LEU A 16 2.51 -32.81 -5.81
C LEU A 16 3.98 -32.49 -6.17
N PHE A 17 4.88 -32.53 -5.19
CA PHE A 17 6.31 -32.25 -5.33
C PHE A 17 7.02 -33.06 -6.44
N PRO A 18 6.75 -34.37 -6.65
CA PRO A 18 7.47 -35.15 -7.67
C PRO A 18 6.98 -34.91 -9.10
N TRP A 19 5.75 -34.43 -9.29
CA TRP A 19 5.15 -34.27 -10.62
C TRP A 19 5.47 -32.92 -11.28
N LEU A 20 5.69 -31.87 -10.48
CA LEU A 20 5.99 -30.53 -10.99
C LEU A 20 7.41 -30.39 -11.54
N THR A 21 8.36 -31.17 -11.04
CA THR A 21 9.73 -31.25 -11.58
C THR A 21 9.80 -31.89 -12.97
N PHE A 22 8.79 -32.68 -13.37
CA PHE A 22 8.80 -33.43 -14.64
C PHE A 22 8.43 -32.57 -15.86
N PHE A 23 7.77 -31.42 -15.67
CA PHE A 23 7.29 -30.55 -16.76
C PHE A 23 8.10 -29.26 -16.94
N GLY A 24 9.21 -29.08 -16.22
CA GLY A 24 10.06 -27.87 -16.36
C GLY A 24 9.37 -26.55 -15.98
N VAL A 25 8.17 -26.62 -15.40
CA VAL A 25 7.50 -25.46 -14.81
C VAL A 25 8.08 -25.29 -13.41
N SER A 26 8.97 -24.31 -13.24
CA SER A 26 9.45 -23.92 -11.91
C SER A 26 8.24 -23.73 -10.98
N CYS A 27 8.25 -24.36 -9.80
CA CYS A 27 7.20 -24.17 -8.78
C CYS A 27 6.87 -22.69 -8.55
N TYR A 28 7.87 -21.82 -8.72
CA TYR A 28 7.75 -20.37 -8.72
C TYR A 28 6.66 -19.82 -9.67
N ASN A 29 6.55 -20.33 -10.90
CA ASN A 29 5.57 -19.86 -11.89
C ASN A 29 4.13 -20.24 -11.54
N ILE A 30 3.92 -21.37 -10.87
CA ILE A 30 2.59 -21.80 -10.42
C ILE A 30 2.16 -21.01 -9.19
N TYR A 31 3.07 -20.79 -8.23
CA TYR A 31 2.82 -19.95 -7.07
C TYR A 31 2.47 -18.50 -7.46
N HIS A 32 3.16 -17.92 -8.46
CA HIS A 32 2.84 -16.60 -9.02
C HIS A 32 1.42 -16.50 -9.58
N LEU A 33 0.93 -17.54 -10.26
CA LEU A 33 -0.43 -17.60 -10.80
C LEU A 33 -1.52 -17.64 -9.72
N PHE A 34 -1.22 -18.23 -8.55
CA PHE A 34 -2.16 -18.32 -7.43
C PHE A 34 -2.11 -17.09 -6.50
N MET A 35 -1.01 -16.33 -6.50
CA MET A 35 -0.81 -15.16 -5.64
C MET A 35 -1.08 -13.82 -6.34
N LYS A 36 -1.33 -13.82 -7.66
CA LYS A 36 -1.67 -12.59 -8.42
C LYS A 36 -3.04 -12.07 -7.96
N ARG A 37 -3.00 -11.01 -7.16
CA ARG A 37 -4.18 -10.27 -6.67
C ARG A 37 -4.76 -9.40 -7.79
N ASP A 38 -6.04 -9.58 -8.11
CA ASP A 38 -6.75 -8.78 -9.11
C ASP A 38 -7.33 -7.52 -8.44
N ILE A 39 -6.62 -6.39 -8.56
CA ILE A 39 -7.05 -5.10 -8.01
C ILE A 39 -7.80 -4.33 -9.11
N PRO A 40 -9.12 -4.14 -9.02
CA PRO A 40 -9.91 -3.51 -10.08
C PRO A 40 -9.49 -2.05 -10.35
N ASP A 41 -9.39 -1.68 -11.62
CA ASP A 41 -9.23 -0.29 -12.03
C ASP A 41 -10.58 0.46 -12.00
N ILE A 42 -10.63 1.60 -11.31
CA ILE A 42 -11.85 2.39 -11.13
C ILE A 42 -12.34 3.02 -12.45
N HIS A 43 -11.45 3.39 -13.37
CA HIS A 43 -11.78 4.00 -14.65
C HIS A 43 -12.36 2.97 -15.60
N GLU A 44 -11.73 1.81 -15.71
CA GLU A 44 -12.25 0.68 -16.48
C GLU A 44 -13.61 0.24 -15.95
N PHE A 45 -13.74 0.13 -14.62
CA PHE A 45 -15.00 -0.21 -13.98
C PHE A 45 -16.09 0.84 -14.28
N ALA A 46 -15.78 2.13 -14.12
CA ALA A 46 -16.72 3.21 -14.41
C ALA A 46 -17.18 3.20 -15.89
N ALA A 47 -16.24 3.00 -16.81
CA ALA A 47 -16.51 2.89 -18.24
C ALA A 47 -17.42 1.69 -18.56
N SER A 48 -17.11 0.51 -18.03
CA SER A 48 -17.93 -0.70 -18.22
C SER A 48 -19.36 -0.55 -17.69
N LYS A 49 -19.55 0.23 -16.61
CA LYS A 49 -20.86 0.52 -16.01
C LYS A 49 -21.53 1.78 -16.58
N LYS A 50 -20.92 2.43 -17.59
CA LYS A 50 -21.40 3.69 -18.20
C LYS A 50 -21.75 4.73 -17.14
N THR A 51 -20.87 4.92 -16.17
CA THR A 51 -21.09 5.82 -15.02
C THR A 51 -19.89 6.72 -14.78
N SER A 52 -20.07 7.80 -14.02
CA SER A 52 -18.96 8.69 -13.65
C SER A 52 -18.15 8.09 -12.49
N LEU A 53 -16.86 8.42 -12.40
CA LEU A 53 -16.00 8.02 -11.28
C LEU A 53 -16.61 8.37 -9.92
N SER A 54 -17.23 9.55 -9.82
CA SER A 54 -17.92 10.03 -8.60
C SER A 54 -19.13 9.18 -8.17
N ARG A 55 -19.58 8.24 -9.00
CA ARG A 55 -20.67 7.30 -8.70
C ARG A 55 -20.18 5.88 -8.41
N VAL A 56 -18.88 5.62 -8.58
CA VAL A 56 -18.24 4.37 -8.20
C VAL A 56 -17.75 4.49 -6.77
N MET A 57 -18.06 3.49 -5.95
CA MET A 57 -17.54 3.41 -4.59
C MET A 57 -16.25 2.59 -4.62
N ASP A 58 -15.14 3.28 -4.47
CA ASP A 58 -13.81 2.68 -4.54
C ASP A 58 -13.26 2.34 -3.15
N PHE A 59 -13.20 1.06 -2.83
CA PHE A 59 -12.58 0.50 -1.63
C PHE A 59 -11.27 -0.23 -1.89
N THR A 60 -10.64 -0.04 -3.05
CA THR A 60 -9.30 -0.58 -3.31
C THR A 60 -8.20 0.38 -2.84
N SER A 61 -8.54 1.66 -2.64
CA SER A 61 -7.60 2.74 -2.28
C SER A 61 -7.70 3.19 -0.81
N THR A 62 -6.57 3.47 -0.17
CA THR A 62 -6.46 4.00 1.20
C THR A 62 -6.48 5.54 1.30
N VAL A 63 -6.80 6.22 0.21
CA VAL A 63 -6.71 7.68 0.13
C VAL A 63 -7.66 8.35 1.11
N ASN A 64 -7.15 9.38 1.79
CA ASN A 64 -7.86 10.10 2.82
C ASN A 64 -9.18 10.69 2.27
N PRO A 65 -10.35 10.27 2.80
CA PRO A 65 -11.65 10.70 2.29
C PRO A 65 -11.98 12.17 2.58
N VAL A 66 -11.24 12.84 3.47
CA VAL A 66 -11.37 14.28 3.71
C VAL A 66 -10.88 15.09 2.49
N GLY A 67 -10.06 14.48 1.63
CA GLY A 67 -9.44 15.10 0.47
C GLY A 67 -8.34 16.11 0.85
N PRO A 68 -7.83 16.90 -0.12
CA PRO A 68 -6.72 17.81 0.11
C PRO A 68 -7.04 18.95 1.08
N SER A 69 -6.05 19.36 1.86
CA SER A 69 -6.18 20.50 2.78
C SER A 69 -6.56 21.80 2.06
N ALA A 70 -7.14 22.77 2.79
CA ALA A 70 -7.42 24.08 2.22
C ALA A 70 -6.14 24.78 1.74
N LYS A 71 -5.01 24.60 2.45
CA LYS A 71 -3.70 25.11 2.04
C LYS A 71 -3.23 24.46 0.73
N ALA A 72 -3.39 23.14 0.58
CA ALA A 72 -3.07 22.42 -0.64
C ALA A 72 -3.92 22.92 -1.83
N ARG A 73 -5.24 23.01 -1.66
CA ARG A 73 -6.15 23.56 -2.69
C ARG A 73 -5.78 24.98 -3.10
N ASN A 74 -5.42 25.82 -2.14
CA ASN A 74 -4.98 27.19 -2.43
C ASN A 74 -3.62 27.23 -3.14
N ALA A 75 -2.69 26.33 -2.79
CA ALA A 75 -1.41 26.20 -3.49
C ALA A 75 -1.63 25.80 -4.95
N ILE A 76 -2.49 24.82 -5.22
CA ILE A 76 -2.88 24.42 -6.59
C ILE A 76 -3.37 25.65 -7.38
N ARG A 77 -4.35 26.39 -6.85
CA ARG A 77 -4.89 27.60 -7.52
C ARG A 77 -3.83 28.65 -7.83
N LYS A 78 -2.88 28.86 -6.92
CA LYS A 78 -1.77 29.81 -7.15
C LYS A 78 -0.82 29.30 -8.22
N SER A 79 -0.50 28.01 -8.21
CA SER A 79 0.42 27.39 -9.18
C SER A 79 -0.15 27.32 -10.60
N LEU A 80 -1.48 27.43 -10.79
CA LEU A 80 -2.08 27.56 -12.12
C LEU A 80 -1.46 28.70 -12.94
N LYS A 81 -1.01 29.78 -12.30
CA LYS A 81 -0.41 30.95 -12.95
C LYS A 81 0.97 30.69 -13.57
N ILE A 82 1.64 29.61 -13.16
CA ILE A 82 3.01 29.28 -13.60
C ILE A 82 3.07 27.95 -14.37
N LEU A 83 1.92 27.44 -14.84
CA LEU A 83 1.84 26.15 -15.54
C LEU A 83 2.63 26.09 -16.85
N SER A 84 2.88 27.23 -17.50
CA SER A 84 3.73 27.30 -18.69
C SER A 84 5.22 27.08 -18.38
N SER A 85 5.61 27.12 -17.10
CA SER A 85 6.98 26.86 -16.66
C SER A 85 7.16 25.36 -16.36
N ARG A 86 8.34 24.83 -16.70
CA ARG A 86 8.69 23.46 -16.31
C ARG A 86 8.76 23.33 -14.78
N PRO A 87 8.45 22.14 -14.23
CA PRO A 87 8.69 21.86 -12.81
C PRO A 87 10.16 22.03 -12.44
N ASP A 88 10.42 22.31 -11.16
CA ASP A 88 11.78 22.28 -10.61
C ASP A 88 12.32 20.84 -10.68
N PRO A 89 13.39 20.56 -11.47
CA PRO A 89 13.90 19.20 -11.64
C PRO A 89 14.37 18.56 -10.34
N GLU A 90 14.77 19.36 -9.35
CA GLU A 90 15.23 18.88 -8.04
C GLU A 90 14.15 18.96 -6.96
N ALA A 91 12.93 19.42 -7.29
CA ALA A 91 11.82 19.61 -6.37
C ALA A 91 12.23 20.31 -5.05
N ARG A 92 13.16 21.29 -5.09
CA ARG A 92 13.91 21.78 -3.92
C ARG A 92 13.01 22.29 -2.80
N TYR A 93 11.92 22.96 -3.17
CA TYR A 93 10.97 23.48 -2.18
C TYR A 93 10.20 22.36 -1.47
N LEU A 94 9.86 21.29 -2.19
CA LEU A 94 9.20 20.13 -1.61
C LEU A 94 10.17 19.30 -0.78
N VAL A 95 11.41 19.08 -1.25
CA VAL A 95 12.50 18.46 -0.47
C VAL A 95 12.66 19.17 0.88
N ARG A 96 12.74 20.51 0.88
CA ARG A 96 12.78 21.31 2.12
C ARG A 96 11.58 21.09 3.05
N ALA A 97 10.38 20.92 2.48
CA ALA A 97 9.18 20.71 3.28
C ALA A 97 9.19 19.31 3.91
N ILE A 98 9.62 18.29 3.17
CA ILE A 98 9.75 16.91 3.66
C ILE A 98 10.86 16.83 4.71
N ALA A 99 12.04 17.39 4.45
CA ALA A 99 13.17 17.46 5.38
C ALA A 99 12.75 17.99 6.76
N ARG A 100 11.99 19.09 6.78
CA ARG A 100 11.47 19.66 8.03
C ARG A 100 10.42 18.80 8.70
N ALA A 101 9.55 18.13 7.93
CA ALA A 101 8.50 17.29 8.48
C ALA A 101 9.06 15.98 9.08
N GLU A 102 10.11 15.44 8.47
CA GLU A 102 10.74 14.17 8.83
C GLU A 102 11.94 14.32 9.77
N GLY A 103 12.44 15.55 9.94
CA GLY A 103 13.60 15.83 10.79
C GLY A 103 14.92 15.33 10.21
N VAL A 104 15.07 15.34 8.88
CA VAL A 104 16.25 14.80 8.18
C VAL A 104 16.94 15.86 7.31
N PRO A 105 18.24 15.70 6.98
CA PRO A 105 18.93 16.57 6.03
C PRO A 105 18.29 16.54 4.63
N GLU A 106 18.35 17.67 3.90
CA GLU A 106 17.76 17.77 2.55
C GLU A 106 18.43 16.84 1.52
N ASP A 107 19.72 16.56 1.67
CA ASP A 107 20.48 15.65 0.80
C ASP A 107 20.20 14.16 1.08
N SER A 108 19.45 13.87 2.14
CA SER A 108 18.96 12.53 2.49
C SER A 108 17.61 12.22 1.85
N ILE A 109 17.10 13.06 0.94
CA ILE A 109 15.78 12.92 0.32
C ILE A 109 15.87 12.87 -1.21
N LEU A 110 15.18 11.90 -1.80
CA LEU A 110 14.82 11.90 -3.22
C LEU A 110 13.31 11.97 -3.36
N VAL A 111 12.81 12.86 -4.22
CA VAL A 111 11.38 12.99 -4.51
C VAL A 111 11.09 12.45 -5.90
N GLY A 112 9.99 11.72 -6.05
CA GLY A 112 9.51 11.19 -7.33
C GLY A 112 8.01 11.37 -7.49
N GLU A 113 7.52 11.23 -8.72
CA GLU A 113 6.09 11.32 -9.04
C GLU A 113 5.25 10.17 -8.48
N SER A 114 5.86 9.01 -8.24
CA SER A 114 5.14 7.81 -7.77
C SER A 114 6.02 6.90 -6.92
N LEU A 115 5.41 5.96 -6.20
CA LEU A 115 6.14 4.96 -5.42
C LEU A 115 6.84 3.96 -6.32
N GLU A 116 6.18 3.53 -7.39
CA GLU A 116 6.65 2.56 -8.37
C GLU A 116 7.97 3.03 -9.01
N THR A 117 8.04 4.29 -9.43
CA THR A 117 9.25 4.88 -10.02
C THR A 117 10.41 4.95 -9.02
N LEU A 118 10.12 5.24 -7.75
CA LEU A 118 11.12 5.30 -6.68
C LEU A 118 11.62 3.92 -6.26
N VAL A 119 10.74 2.93 -6.15
CA VAL A 119 11.08 1.53 -5.89
C VAL A 119 11.97 1.00 -7.01
N ALA A 120 11.58 1.20 -8.27
CA ALA A 120 12.40 0.82 -9.42
C ALA A 120 13.76 1.54 -9.45
N ALA A 121 13.83 2.78 -8.96
CA ALA A 121 15.08 3.54 -8.87
C ALA A 121 16.02 3.00 -7.78
N VAL A 122 15.50 2.66 -6.60
CA VAL A 122 16.34 2.14 -5.52
C VAL A 122 16.79 0.71 -5.83
N LEU A 123 15.91 -0.16 -6.33
CA LEU A 123 16.29 -1.52 -6.72
C LEU A 123 17.39 -1.51 -7.79
N HIS A 124 17.28 -0.63 -8.79
CA HIS A 124 18.32 -0.44 -9.80
C HIS A 124 19.64 0.10 -9.21
N ALA A 125 19.58 1.03 -8.25
CA ALA A 125 20.79 1.57 -7.62
C ALA A 125 21.59 0.49 -6.88
N PHE A 126 20.90 -0.45 -6.25
CA PHE A 126 21.49 -1.59 -5.55
C PHE A 126 21.69 -2.83 -6.42
N SER A 127 21.30 -2.79 -7.70
CA SER A 127 21.34 -3.95 -8.61
C SER A 127 20.56 -5.15 -8.05
N ALA A 128 19.50 -4.89 -7.28
CA ALA A 128 18.66 -5.91 -6.68
C ALA A 128 17.75 -6.53 -7.75
N ARG A 129 17.78 -7.86 -7.87
CA ARG A 129 16.86 -8.61 -8.73
C ARG A 129 15.81 -9.33 -7.92
N THR A 130 16.19 -10.01 -6.86
CA THR A 130 15.28 -10.75 -5.99
C THR A 130 14.76 -9.86 -4.88
N VAL A 131 13.44 -9.77 -4.73
CA VAL A 131 12.80 -8.86 -3.76
C VAL A 131 11.83 -9.62 -2.87
N LEU A 132 12.10 -9.70 -1.57
CA LEU A 132 11.14 -10.25 -0.61
C LEU A 132 10.01 -9.24 -0.38
N ILE A 133 8.77 -9.65 -0.65
CA ILE A 133 7.57 -8.82 -0.44
C ILE A 133 6.50 -9.58 0.33
N GLU A 134 5.76 -8.88 1.20
CA GLU A 134 4.59 -9.43 1.90
C GLU A 134 3.51 -9.86 0.90
N ALA A 135 2.82 -10.96 1.19
CA ALA A 135 1.63 -11.38 0.45
C ALA A 135 0.47 -11.61 1.42
N PRO A 136 -0.67 -10.91 1.24
CA PRO A 136 -1.01 -10.00 0.13
C PRO A 136 -0.17 -8.70 0.06
N TYR A 137 0.20 -8.25 -1.16
CA TYR A 137 1.03 -7.05 -1.39
C TYR A 137 0.18 -5.79 -1.70
N PRO A 138 0.59 -4.57 -1.33
CA PRO A 138 -0.12 -3.33 -1.71
C PRO A 138 -0.07 -3.05 -3.22
N ALA A 139 -1.04 -2.31 -3.75
CA ALA A 139 -1.25 -2.16 -5.20
C ALA A 139 -0.02 -1.65 -5.98
N TYR A 140 0.77 -0.74 -5.40
CA TYR A 140 1.96 -0.19 -6.05
C TYR A 140 3.05 -1.25 -6.31
N GLN A 141 3.06 -2.36 -5.56
CA GLN A 141 4.01 -3.45 -5.77
C GLN A 141 3.64 -4.36 -6.94
N ARG A 142 2.47 -4.17 -7.58
CA ARG A 142 2.06 -4.96 -8.75
C ARG A 142 3.08 -4.86 -9.89
N ASP A 143 3.70 -3.70 -10.07
CA ASP A 143 4.67 -3.48 -11.13
C ASP A 143 5.95 -4.33 -10.94
N LEU A 144 6.25 -4.77 -9.71
CA LEU A 144 7.33 -5.74 -9.46
C LEU A 144 7.03 -7.12 -10.06
N LEU A 145 5.75 -7.47 -10.24
CA LEU A 145 5.36 -8.75 -10.83
C LEU A 145 5.45 -8.74 -12.36
N GLU A 146 5.40 -7.55 -12.95
CA GLU A 146 5.38 -7.35 -14.40
C GLU A 146 6.71 -6.75 -14.91
N GLY A 147 7.58 -6.36 -13.97
CA GLY A 147 8.91 -5.81 -14.20
C GLY A 147 10.00 -6.89 -14.35
N PRO A 148 11.27 -6.44 -14.48
CA PRO A 148 12.44 -7.32 -14.57
C PRO A 148 12.86 -7.96 -13.24
N GLU A 149 12.26 -7.55 -12.12
CA GLU A 149 12.53 -8.09 -10.79
C GLU A 149 11.88 -9.47 -10.56
N GLU A 150 12.43 -10.21 -9.60
CA GLU A 150 12.00 -11.55 -9.19
C GLU A 150 11.43 -11.49 -7.75
N PRO A 151 10.14 -11.18 -7.59
CA PRO A 151 9.53 -11.04 -6.28
C PRO A 151 9.34 -12.40 -5.59
N ARG A 152 9.93 -12.53 -4.40
CA ARG A 152 9.75 -13.66 -3.49
C ARG A 152 8.67 -13.30 -2.48
N PHE A 153 7.61 -14.10 -2.41
CA PHE A 153 6.50 -13.81 -1.51
C PHE A 153 6.75 -14.32 -0.08
N PHE A 154 6.55 -13.45 0.89
CA PHE A 154 6.43 -13.77 2.30
C PHE A 154 4.94 -13.88 2.67
N PRO A 155 4.38 -15.10 2.78
CA PRO A 155 2.95 -15.26 3.00
C PRO A 155 2.56 -14.88 4.43
N LEU A 156 1.57 -14.01 4.55
CA LEU A 156 0.89 -13.64 5.78
C LEU A 156 -0.44 -14.40 5.88
N ASP A 157 -0.71 -15.03 7.02
CA ASP A 157 -1.94 -15.81 7.23
C ASP A 157 -3.06 -14.90 7.76
N GLY A 158 -4.21 -14.88 7.07
CA GLY A 158 -5.40 -14.16 7.52
C GLY A 158 -5.98 -14.71 8.83
N LYS A 159 -5.77 -16.00 9.15
CA LYS A 159 -6.18 -16.60 10.43
C LYS A 159 -5.43 -16.02 11.62
N ASP A 160 -4.18 -15.62 11.40
CA ASP A 160 -3.33 -14.98 12.41
C ASP A 160 -3.42 -13.45 12.34
N GLY A 161 -4.42 -12.91 11.62
CA GLY A 161 -4.63 -11.48 11.46
C GLY A 161 -3.54 -10.79 10.64
N PHE A 162 -2.95 -11.52 9.67
CA PHE A 162 -1.87 -11.06 8.79
C PHE A 162 -0.64 -10.56 9.55
N ARG A 163 -0.36 -11.11 10.73
CA ARG A 163 0.80 -10.71 11.53
C ARG A 163 2.10 -11.14 10.88
N LEU A 164 3.04 -10.21 10.76
CA LEU A 164 4.40 -10.50 10.33
C LEU A 164 5.23 -11.06 11.49
N ASP A 165 5.86 -12.22 11.27
CA ASP A 165 6.89 -12.76 12.15
C ASP A 165 8.25 -12.17 11.74
N ALA A 166 8.80 -11.31 12.59
CA ALA A 166 10.04 -10.57 12.31
C ALA A 166 11.26 -11.49 12.18
N SER A 167 11.32 -12.58 12.95
CA SER A 167 12.46 -13.51 12.91
C SER A 167 12.42 -14.34 11.63
N ARG A 168 11.23 -14.83 11.26
CA ARG A 168 11.03 -15.53 9.99
C ARG A 168 11.29 -14.60 8.80
N PHE A 169 10.81 -13.36 8.84
CA PHE A 169 11.04 -12.39 7.78
C PHE A 169 12.53 -12.11 7.59
N ALA A 170 13.27 -11.87 8.67
CA ALA A 170 14.72 -11.71 8.62
C ALA A 170 15.43 -12.94 8.06
N GLY A 171 15.01 -14.14 8.46
CA GLY A 171 15.54 -15.40 7.94
C GLY A 171 15.26 -15.63 6.45
N GLU A 172 14.11 -15.18 5.93
CA GLU A 172 13.81 -15.29 4.49
C GLU A 172 14.51 -14.21 3.66
N MET A 173 14.70 -13.03 4.25
CA MET A 173 15.34 -11.86 3.63
C MET A 173 16.79 -12.15 3.23
N GLN A 174 17.51 -12.99 3.98
CA GLN A 174 18.92 -13.34 3.69
C GLN A 174 19.12 -14.02 2.31
N HIS A 175 18.04 -14.49 1.69
CA HIS A 175 18.07 -15.15 0.37
C HIS A 175 17.62 -14.20 -0.75
N CYS A 176 17.52 -12.90 -0.48
CA CYS A 176 17.09 -11.89 -1.44
C CYS A 176 18.05 -10.71 -1.47
N ASP A 177 18.13 -10.05 -2.64
CA ASP A 177 18.92 -8.83 -2.82
C ASP A 177 18.27 -7.62 -2.13
N ALA A 178 16.93 -7.62 -2.06
CA ALA A 178 16.15 -6.61 -1.36
C ALA A 178 14.94 -7.22 -0.61
N ALA A 179 14.41 -6.46 0.35
CA ALA A 179 13.14 -6.73 1.01
C ALA A 179 12.34 -5.45 1.22
N ILE A 180 11.02 -5.52 1.06
CA ILE A 180 10.09 -4.43 1.38
C ILE A 180 9.31 -4.80 2.64
N LEU A 181 9.44 -3.98 3.68
CA LEU A 181 8.75 -4.12 4.96
C LEU A 181 7.75 -2.98 5.15
N ALA A 182 6.46 -3.29 5.30
CA ALA A 182 5.46 -2.27 5.60
C ALA A 182 5.37 -1.97 7.10
N SER A 183 5.55 -0.72 7.50
CA SER A 183 5.50 -0.28 8.90
C SER A 183 4.87 1.11 9.02
N PRO A 184 3.56 1.22 9.30
CA PRO A 184 2.62 0.13 9.60
C PRO A 184 2.21 -0.70 8.37
N SER A 185 1.89 -1.99 8.60
CA SER A 185 1.25 -2.82 7.57
C SER A 185 -0.18 -2.33 7.27
N PHE A 186 -0.59 -2.43 6.02
CA PHE A 186 -1.97 -2.14 5.61
C PHE A 186 -2.94 -3.27 5.98
N LEU A 187 -2.45 -4.45 6.39
CA LEU A 187 -3.25 -5.64 6.65
C LEU A 187 -3.47 -5.92 8.15
N SER A 188 -2.46 -5.71 8.98
CA SER A 188 -2.50 -6.11 10.40
C SER A 188 -2.96 -5.00 11.33
N ALA A 189 -3.63 -5.38 12.43
CA ALA A 189 -4.02 -4.45 13.50
C ALA A 189 -2.84 -3.87 14.27
N GLY A 190 -1.78 -4.67 14.43
CA GLY A 190 -0.58 -4.31 15.18
C GLY A 190 0.50 -3.70 14.30
N THR A 191 1.36 -2.91 14.94
CA THR A 191 2.68 -2.55 14.39
C THR A 191 3.73 -3.45 15.01
N LEU A 192 4.82 -3.70 14.26
CA LEU A 192 5.98 -4.38 14.83
C LEU A 192 6.54 -3.54 15.98
N SER A 193 7.03 -4.22 17.03
CA SER A 193 7.75 -3.52 18.09
C SER A 193 9.02 -2.89 17.54
N ARG A 194 9.47 -1.82 18.18
CA ARG A 194 10.74 -1.16 17.81
C ARG A 194 11.90 -2.16 17.82
N ASP A 195 11.96 -3.05 18.80
CA ASP A 195 13.01 -4.08 18.89
C ASP A 195 12.96 -5.08 17.72
N ALA A 196 11.75 -5.49 17.32
CA ALA A 196 11.59 -6.38 16.16
C ALA A 196 12.06 -5.70 14.87
N ILE A 197 11.73 -4.42 14.69
CA ILE A 197 12.20 -3.63 13.54
C ILE A 197 13.72 -3.48 13.56
N GLN A 198 14.32 -3.18 14.72
CA GLN A 198 15.79 -3.11 14.85
C GLN A 198 16.47 -4.44 14.53
N GLY A 199 15.86 -5.56 14.91
CA GLY A 199 16.32 -6.90 14.53
C GLY A 199 16.35 -7.08 13.01
N ILE A 200 15.27 -6.70 12.30
CA ILE A 200 15.22 -6.76 10.84
C ILE A 200 16.25 -5.82 10.20
N ILE A 201 16.37 -4.58 10.68
CA ILE A 201 17.38 -3.62 10.19
C ILE A 201 18.80 -4.16 10.38
N SER A 202 19.08 -4.80 11.50
CA SER A 202 20.41 -5.38 11.78
C SER A 202 20.69 -6.56 10.87
N ALA A 203 19.74 -7.49 10.72
CA ALA A 203 19.85 -8.62 9.81
C ALA A 203 20.06 -8.18 8.35
N ALA A 204 19.39 -7.11 7.91
CA ALA A 204 19.58 -6.57 6.56
C ALA A 204 21.04 -6.13 6.32
N GLY A 205 21.65 -5.48 7.30
CA GLY A 205 23.06 -5.10 7.26
C GLY A 205 24.01 -6.30 7.26
N GLU A 206 23.73 -7.32 8.08
CA GLU A 206 24.53 -8.55 8.17
C GLU A 206 24.51 -9.37 6.87
N HIS A 207 23.36 -9.39 6.19
CA HIS A 207 23.16 -10.14 4.95
C HIS A 207 23.44 -9.33 3.67
N ASN A 208 23.82 -8.05 3.81
CA ASN A 208 23.98 -7.12 2.69
C ASN A 208 22.73 -7.06 1.79
N THR A 209 21.55 -7.12 2.41
CA THR A 209 20.25 -7.02 1.74
C THR A 209 19.75 -5.58 1.83
N LEU A 210 19.28 -5.02 0.71
CA LEU A 210 18.61 -3.73 0.72
C LEU A 210 17.26 -3.84 1.44
N LEU A 211 17.09 -3.14 2.55
CA LEU A 211 15.82 -3.02 3.25
C LEU A 211 15.10 -1.72 2.85
N ILE A 212 13.92 -1.85 2.26
CA ILE A 212 13.01 -0.74 1.95
C ILE A 212 11.87 -0.78 2.98
N ILE A 213 11.78 0.26 3.82
CA ILE A 213 10.73 0.39 4.81
C ILE A 213 9.62 1.28 4.25
N ASP A 214 8.43 0.71 4.06
CA ASP A 214 7.23 1.42 3.61
C ASP A 214 6.53 2.10 4.79
N GLU A 215 6.64 3.43 4.85
CA GLU A 215 5.97 4.29 5.83
C GLU A 215 4.82 5.11 5.21
N THR A 216 4.31 4.72 4.03
CA THR A 216 3.27 5.48 3.30
C THR A 216 1.99 5.71 4.12
N LEU A 217 1.68 4.81 5.05
CA LEU A 217 0.50 4.88 5.90
C LEU A 217 0.78 5.35 7.34
N LYS A 218 2.03 5.72 7.69
CA LYS A 218 2.40 6.14 9.08
C LYS A 218 1.56 7.30 9.61
N GLY A 219 1.09 8.18 8.72
CA GLY A 219 0.28 9.34 9.08
C GLY A 219 -1.02 8.94 9.78
N TYR A 220 -1.59 7.80 9.41
CA TYR A 220 -2.81 7.26 10.00
C TYR A 220 -2.58 6.63 11.37
N SER A 221 -1.53 5.82 11.53
CA SER A 221 -1.22 5.14 12.80
C SER A 221 -0.64 6.09 13.86
N GLY A 222 -0.02 7.20 13.44
CA GLY A 222 0.73 8.07 14.32
C GLY A 222 2.04 7.47 14.83
N THR A 223 2.49 6.35 14.24
CA THR A 223 3.78 5.73 14.54
C THR A 223 4.91 6.70 14.18
N PRO A 224 5.89 6.91 15.08
CA PRO A 224 7.08 7.69 14.75
C PRO A 224 7.81 7.08 13.55
N SER A 225 8.40 7.93 12.72
CA SER A 225 9.24 7.49 11.62
C SER A 225 10.53 6.83 12.13
N LEU A 226 11.06 5.90 11.34
CA LEU A 226 12.30 5.18 11.55
C LEU A 226 13.51 5.90 10.93
N THR A 227 13.35 7.17 10.54
CA THR A 227 14.42 7.98 9.91
C THR A 227 15.70 7.98 10.75
N ALA A 228 15.59 8.17 12.07
CA ALA A 228 16.73 8.14 12.98
C ALA A 228 17.45 6.78 13.01
N ASP A 229 16.73 5.69 12.72
CA ASP A 229 17.22 4.32 12.79
C ASP A 229 18.00 3.91 11.52
N ILE A 230 17.65 4.50 10.37
CA ILE A 230 18.22 4.13 9.07
C ILE A 230 19.29 5.11 8.54
N LEU A 231 19.33 6.36 9.00
CA LEU A 231 20.18 7.41 8.42
C LEU A 231 21.70 7.18 8.55
N GLN A 232 22.13 6.14 9.27
CA GLN A 232 23.52 5.73 9.40
C GLN A 232 23.82 4.41 8.66
N ARG A 233 22.89 3.90 7.84
CA ARG A 233 22.96 2.59 7.20
C ARG A 233 22.68 2.70 5.71
N GLU A 234 23.67 2.42 4.88
CA GLU A 234 23.51 2.51 3.42
C GLU A 234 22.54 1.46 2.86
N GLY A 235 22.45 0.27 3.48
CA GLY A 235 21.54 -0.80 3.07
C GLY A 235 20.08 -0.60 3.49
N CYS A 236 19.68 0.57 4.00
CA CYS A 236 18.31 0.82 4.45
C CYS A 236 17.78 2.14 3.89
N VAL A 237 16.55 2.11 3.37
CA VAL A 237 15.83 3.30 2.94
C VAL A 237 14.40 3.28 3.48
N ILE A 238 13.81 4.46 3.65
CA ILE A 238 12.38 4.62 3.91
C ILE A 238 11.72 5.16 2.65
N MET A 239 10.56 4.63 2.30
CA MET A 239 9.68 5.23 1.31
C MET A 239 8.43 5.82 1.97
N GLY A 240 7.99 6.96 1.45
CA GLY A 240 6.77 7.63 1.89
C GLY A 240 5.96 8.17 0.71
N SER A 241 4.66 8.36 0.93
CA SER A 241 3.73 8.93 -0.04
C SER A 241 2.96 10.07 0.59
N LEU A 242 2.79 11.14 -0.18
CA LEU A 242 1.92 12.26 0.17
C LEU A 242 0.54 12.14 -0.52
N GLY A 243 0.31 11.09 -1.30
CA GLY A 243 -0.96 10.82 -1.98
C GLY A 243 -2.04 10.31 -1.04
N GLU A 244 -1.68 9.41 -0.13
CA GLU A 244 -2.63 8.69 0.74
C GLU A 244 -3.17 9.60 1.84
N PHE A 245 -2.35 9.89 2.86
CA PHE A 245 -2.77 10.63 4.06
C PHE A 245 -3.20 12.08 3.76
N TYR A 246 -2.62 12.73 2.74
CA TYR A 246 -2.98 14.12 2.39
C TYR A 246 -4.06 14.23 1.31
N GLY A 247 -4.65 13.11 0.88
CA GLY A 247 -5.76 13.10 -0.08
C GLY A 247 -5.37 13.59 -1.48
N LEU A 248 -4.10 13.39 -1.88
CA LEU A 248 -3.51 13.90 -3.12
C LEU A 248 -3.31 12.82 -4.19
N ALA A 249 -4.08 11.73 -4.20
CA ALA A 249 -3.89 10.67 -5.20
C ALA A 249 -3.98 11.12 -6.68
N GLY A 250 -4.76 12.17 -6.98
CA GLY A 250 -4.78 12.77 -8.33
C GLY A 250 -3.60 13.69 -8.64
N LEU A 251 -2.71 13.92 -7.68
CA LEU A 251 -1.49 14.70 -7.76
C LEU A 251 -0.37 13.97 -7.00
N PRO A 252 -0.01 12.75 -7.44
CA PRO A 252 0.83 11.86 -6.65
C PRO A 252 2.22 12.47 -6.44
N VAL A 253 2.73 12.27 -5.23
CA VAL A 253 4.06 12.65 -4.80
C VAL A 253 4.53 11.58 -3.84
N ALA A 254 5.70 11.03 -4.11
CA ALA A 254 6.38 10.09 -3.24
C ALA A 254 7.80 10.56 -2.97
N TYR A 255 8.41 9.98 -1.95
CA TYR A 255 9.80 10.25 -1.61
C TYR A 255 10.48 9.04 -1.00
N ILE A 256 11.80 9.01 -1.14
CA ILE A 256 12.70 8.10 -0.43
C ILE A 256 13.59 8.92 0.51
N ILE A 257 13.80 8.40 1.71
CA ILE A 257 14.80 8.85 2.66
C ILE A 257 15.87 7.77 2.78
N GLY A 258 17.13 8.17 2.66
CA GLY A 258 18.29 7.29 2.81
C GLY A 258 19.52 8.11 3.13
N THR A 259 20.68 7.47 3.27
CA THR A 259 21.93 8.21 3.45
C THR A 259 22.21 9.12 2.25
N PRO A 260 22.90 10.27 2.43
CA PRO A 260 23.27 11.13 1.31
C PRO A 260 24.02 10.40 0.19
N ALA A 261 24.81 9.38 0.54
CA ALA A 261 25.51 8.54 -0.42
C ALA A 261 24.53 7.74 -1.31
N VAL A 262 23.53 7.09 -0.71
CA VAL A 262 22.49 6.35 -1.42
C VAL A 262 21.67 7.25 -2.32
N ILE A 263 21.22 8.41 -1.81
CA ILE A 263 20.43 9.37 -2.59
C ILE A 263 21.23 9.91 -3.78
N LYS A 264 22.51 10.23 -3.58
CA LYS A 264 23.41 10.64 -4.66
C LYS A 264 23.60 9.54 -5.70
N ASP A 265 23.70 8.28 -5.27
CA ASP A 265 23.85 7.13 -6.16
C ASP A 265 22.60 6.89 -7.02
N MET A 266 21.42 6.94 -6.40
CA MET A 266 20.13 6.87 -7.09
C MET A 266 20.01 7.96 -8.16
N LYS A 267 20.26 9.23 -7.80
CA LYS A 267 20.22 10.37 -8.75
C LYS A 267 21.15 10.19 -9.94
N ARG A 268 22.30 9.53 -9.75
CA ARG A 268 23.30 9.29 -10.81
C ARG A 268 22.91 8.14 -11.74
N ARG A 269 22.39 7.05 -11.18
CA ARG A 269 22.16 5.79 -11.92
C ARG A 269 20.83 5.75 -12.66
N ARG A 270 19.80 6.44 -12.16
CA ARG A 270 18.48 6.44 -12.79
C ARG A 270 17.79 7.79 -12.58
N ALA A 271 17.42 8.44 -13.68
CA ALA A 271 16.61 9.64 -13.61
C ALA A 271 15.24 9.31 -13.03
N VAL A 272 14.88 9.97 -11.92
CA VAL A 272 13.53 9.94 -11.36
C VAL A 272 12.83 11.22 -11.79
N ALA A 273 11.65 11.08 -12.40
CA ALA A 273 10.87 12.24 -12.82
C ALA A 273 10.40 13.02 -11.58
N PRO A 274 10.61 14.35 -11.54
CA PRO A 274 10.09 15.18 -10.47
C PRO A 274 8.56 15.22 -10.57
N PRO A 275 7.84 15.38 -9.44
CA PRO A 275 6.42 15.64 -9.49
C PRO A 275 6.10 16.91 -10.28
N ASN A 276 4.94 16.94 -10.93
CA ASN A 276 4.48 18.13 -11.63
C ASN A 276 4.31 19.34 -10.67
N THR A 277 4.31 20.55 -11.24
CA THR A 277 4.26 21.81 -10.49
C THR A 277 3.08 21.91 -9.52
N LEU A 278 1.91 21.36 -9.88
CA LEU A 278 0.73 21.38 -9.01
C LEU A 278 0.89 20.40 -7.84
N ALA A 279 1.38 19.19 -8.11
CA ALA A 279 1.62 18.16 -7.12
C ALA A 279 2.66 18.62 -6.08
N ALA A 280 3.81 19.11 -6.52
CA ALA A 280 4.85 19.61 -5.64
C ALA A 280 4.37 20.76 -4.73
N ALA A 281 3.61 21.70 -5.29
CA ALA A 281 3.06 22.83 -4.53
C ALA A 281 1.98 22.39 -3.52
N ALA A 282 1.07 21.50 -3.92
CA ALA A 282 0.02 20.98 -3.08
C ALA A 282 0.59 20.19 -1.89
N ALA A 283 1.51 19.27 -2.17
CA ALA A 283 2.17 18.43 -1.19
C ALA A 283 2.96 19.26 -0.16
N ALA A 284 3.78 20.20 -0.62
CA ALA A 284 4.55 21.08 0.27
C ALA A 284 3.63 21.94 1.17
N ALA A 285 2.48 22.38 0.67
CA ALA A 285 1.50 23.12 1.45
C ALA A 285 0.73 22.24 2.45
N ALA A 286 0.45 20.98 2.08
CA ALA A 286 -0.23 20.00 2.93
C ALA A 286 0.63 19.59 4.14
N LEU A 287 1.93 19.34 3.91
CA LEU A 287 2.91 19.04 4.97
C LEU A 287 2.95 20.13 6.06
N ARG A 288 2.71 21.40 5.70
CA ARG A 288 2.70 22.56 6.61
C ARG A 288 1.32 22.88 7.20
N ASP A 289 0.39 21.92 7.21
CA ASP A 289 -0.95 22.08 7.75
C ASP A 289 -1.22 21.12 8.93
N PRO A 290 -0.64 21.35 10.12
CA PRO A 290 -0.85 20.47 11.28
C PRO A 290 -2.33 20.40 11.69
N ALA A 291 -3.09 21.46 11.47
CA ALA A 291 -4.52 21.48 11.73
C ALA A 291 -5.29 20.51 10.81
N TYR A 292 -4.85 20.34 9.55
CA TYR A 292 -5.39 19.30 8.67
C TYR A 292 -5.09 17.90 9.20
N GLN A 293 -3.84 17.64 9.60
CA GLN A 293 -3.43 16.34 10.12
C GLN A 293 -4.25 15.94 11.36
N ALA A 294 -4.44 16.87 12.30
CA ALA A 294 -5.27 16.66 13.49
C ALA A 294 -6.74 16.36 13.12
N ARG A 295 -7.34 17.16 12.22
CA ARG A 295 -8.72 16.92 11.75
C ARG A 295 -8.88 15.58 11.05
N THR A 296 -7.88 15.16 10.26
CA THR A 296 -7.88 13.85 9.62
C THR A 296 -7.89 12.72 10.64
N LYS A 297 -7.02 12.77 11.66
CA LYS A 297 -7.00 11.74 12.71
C LYS A 297 -8.34 11.63 13.43
N THR A 298 -8.90 12.75 13.89
CA THR A 298 -10.23 12.79 14.52
C THR A 298 -11.34 12.27 13.59
N PHE A 299 -11.27 12.59 12.29
CA PHE A 299 -12.22 12.08 11.31
C PHE A 299 -12.13 10.56 11.17
N MET A 300 -10.91 10.02 11.01
CA MET A 300 -10.66 8.59 10.85
C MET A 300 -11.07 7.81 12.10
N GLU A 301 -10.80 8.32 13.30
CA GLU A 301 -11.25 7.72 14.57
C GLU A 301 -12.78 7.64 14.66
N ARG A 302 -13.47 8.74 14.32
CA ARG A 302 -14.93 8.80 14.35
C ARG A 302 -15.57 7.86 13.33
N GLU A 303 -15.14 7.94 12.08
CA GLU A 303 -15.70 7.09 11.02
C GLU A 303 -15.29 5.62 11.18
N GLY A 304 -14.08 5.34 11.66
CA GLY A 304 -13.65 3.99 12.01
C GLY A 304 -14.54 3.39 13.10
N SER A 305 -14.87 4.16 14.15
CA SER A 305 -15.80 3.72 15.20
C SER A 305 -17.20 3.43 14.64
N PHE A 306 -17.70 4.30 13.75
CA PHE A 306 -18.98 4.10 13.08
C PHE A 306 -19.00 2.84 12.20
N VAL A 307 -17.95 2.62 11.42
CA VAL A 307 -17.82 1.42 10.57
C VAL A 307 -17.75 0.16 11.44
N ALA A 308 -16.90 0.15 12.46
CA ALA A 308 -16.74 -1.00 13.35
C ALA A 308 -18.07 -1.41 13.99
N GLU A 309 -18.85 -0.44 14.50
CA GLU A 309 -20.16 -0.72 15.08
C GLU A 309 -21.15 -1.25 14.04
N GLY A 310 -21.13 -0.67 12.83
CA GLY A 310 -21.95 -1.14 11.72
C GLY A 310 -21.62 -2.57 11.27
N LEU A 311 -20.34 -2.96 11.31
CA LEU A 311 -19.91 -4.32 10.95
C LEU A 311 -20.33 -5.35 11.99
N ARG A 312 -20.30 -5.02 13.30
CA ARG A 312 -20.67 -5.95 14.40
C ARG A 312 -22.08 -6.52 14.27
N VAL A 313 -23.01 -5.76 13.69
CA VAL A 313 -24.43 -6.15 13.58
C VAL A 313 -24.76 -6.91 12.29
N ILE A 314 -23.77 -7.18 11.44
CA ILE A 314 -23.97 -7.92 10.19
C ILE A 314 -23.64 -9.41 10.44
N PRO A 315 -24.61 -10.32 10.25
CA PRO A 315 -24.36 -11.75 10.42
C PRO A 315 -23.49 -12.31 9.28
N GLY A 316 -22.80 -13.41 9.55
CA GLY A 316 -22.04 -14.15 8.53
C GLY A 316 -20.72 -13.50 8.12
N ILE A 317 -20.25 -12.48 8.85
CA ILE A 317 -18.92 -11.87 8.67
C ILE A 317 -18.10 -11.95 9.95
N ALA A 318 -16.78 -12.03 9.79
CA ALA A 318 -15.80 -11.70 10.81
C ALA A 318 -15.01 -10.48 10.30
N PHE A 319 -14.47 -9.66 11.21
CA PHE A 319 -13.63 -8.53 10.80
C PHE A 319 -12.56 -8.18 11.83
N SER A 320 -11.49 -7.57 11.36
CA SER A 320 -10.44 -6.95 12.18
C SER A 320 -10.10 -5.56 11.68
N THR A 321 -9.60 -4.70 12.56
CA THR A 321 -9.04 -3.38 12.20
C THR A 321 -7.59 -3.52 11.76
N THR A 322 -7.09 -2.54 11.02
CA THR A 322 -5.66 -2.41 10.70
C THR A 322 -5.05 -1.24 11.46
N ALA A 323 -3.72 -1.22 11.62
CA ALA A 323 -3.01 -0.12 12.29
C ALA A 323 -3.24 1.25 11.63
N CYS A 324 -3.71 1.26 10.38
CA CYS A 324 -3.97 2.44 9.58
C CYS A 324 -5.44 2.88 9.59
N GLY A 325 -6.30 2.22 10.39
CA GLY A 325 -7.72 2.54 10.50
C GLY A 325 -8.59 1.97 9.37
N SER A 326 -8.06 1.05 8.57
CA SER A 326 -8.85 0.24 7.63
C SER A 326 -9.36 -1.04 8.31
N PHE A 327 -10.08 -1.87 7.55
CA PHE A 327 -10.64 -3.12 8.02
C PHE A 327 -10.31 -4.26 7.07
N ILE A 328 -10.21 -5.46 7.64
CA ILE A 328 -10.21 -6.74 6.94
C ILE A 328 -11.53 -7.41 7.28
N ILE A 329 -12.30 -7.83 6.28
CA ILE A 329 -13.61 -8.46 6.46
C ILE A 329 -13.59 -9.85 5.83
N THR A 330 -13.76 -10.89 6.64
CA THR A 330 -13.88 -12.27 6.17
C THR A 330 -15.35 -12.65 6.08
N LEU A 331 -15.78 -13.10 4.89
CA LEU A 331 -17.12 -13.61 4.63
C LEU A 331 -17.20 -15.10 5.04
N VAL A 332 -17.81 -15.36 6.19
CA VAL A 332 -18.03 -16.72 6.73
C VAL A 332 -19.17 -17.39 5.96
N ASP A 333 -20.32 -16.70 5.87
CA ASP A 333 -21.55 -17.17 5.24
C ASP A 333 -22.03 -16.19 4.15
N GLY A 334 -21.15 -15.93 3.17
CA GLY A 334 -21.39 -14.97 2.08
C GLY A 334 -21.96 -15.58 0.78
N PRO A 335 -22.26 -14.73 -0.22
CA PRO A 335 -22.62 -15.19 -1.56
C PRO A 335 -21.49 -16.00 -2.20
N SER A 336 -21.82 -16.88 -3.14
CA SER A 336 -20.84 -17.69 -3.88
C SER A 336 -19.86 -16.85 -4.71
N LYS A 337 -20.27 -15.63 -5.09
CA LYS A 337 -19.49 -14.70 -5.92
C LYS A 337 -19.56 -13.26 -5.39
N PRO A 338 -18.93 -12.99 -4.24
CA PRO A 338 -19.08 -11.70 -3.55
C PRO A 338 -18.63 -10.53 -4.41
N LEU A 339 -17.50 -10.65 -5.13
CA LEU A 339 -17.02 -9.60 -6.03
C LEU A 339 -18.03 -9.21 -7.12
N GLU A 340 -18.64 -10.19 -7.79
CA GLU A 340 -19.69 -9.92 -8.79
C GLU A 340 -20.89 -9.22 -8.15
N THR A 341 -21.28 -9.63 -6.94
CA THR A 341 -22.36 -8.99 -6.18
C THR A 341 -22.04 -7.53 -5.85
N PHE A 342 -20.86 -7.20 -5.32
CA PHE A 342 -20.45 -5.82 -5.03
C PHE A 342 -20.43 -4.95 -6.30
N ARG A 343 -19.95 -5.50 -7.41
CA ARG A 343 -19.92 -4.81 -8.71
C ARG A 343 -21.32 -4.42 -9.19
N ASN A 344 -22.38 -5.15 -8.83
CA ASN A 344 -23.77 -4.78 -9.16
C ASN A 344 -24.25 -3.53 -8.40
N TYR A 345 -23.69 -3.27 -7.21
CA TYR A 345 -23.97 -2.05 -6.43
C TYR A 345 -23.06 -0.87 -6.78
N ARG A 346 -22.22 -1.00 -7.83
CA ARG A 346 -21.16 -0.07 -8.23
C ARG A 346 -20.10 0.11 -7.14
N ILE A 347 -19.78 -0.98 -6.46
CA ILE A 347 -18.72 -1.04 -5.44
C ILE A 347 -17.59 -1.87 -6.01
N ILE A 348 -16.37 -1.33 -5.98
CA ILE A 348 -15.16 -2.12 -6.20
C ILE A 348 -14.51 -2.36 -4.83
N VAL A 349 -14.15 -3.61 -4.59
CA VAL A 349 -13.50 -4.08 -3.37
C VAL A 349 -12.31 -4.92 -3.79
N ASP A 350 -11.37 -5.05 -2.87
CA ASP A 350 -10.16 -5.84 -3.03
C ASP A 350 -10.27 -7.06 -2.13
N ASP A 351 -10.15 -8.27 -2.69
CA ASP A 351 -10.42 -9.54 -2.01
C ASP A 351 -9.17 -10.25 -1.48
N LEU A 352 -8.02 -9.57 -1.50
CA LEU A 352 -6.76 -10.10 -0.99
C LEU A 352 -6.35 -11.47 -1.58
N GLY A 353 -6.94 -11.87 -2.72
CA GLY A 353 -6.62 -13.08 -3.46
C GLY A 353 -7.44 -14.34 -3.14
N ASP A 354 -8.34 -14.33 -2.16
CA ASP A 354 -9.11 -15.53 -1.75
C ASP A 354 -10.63 -15.44 -1.98
N ALA A 355 -11.10 -14.34 -2.58
CA ALA A 355 -12.50 -13.99 -2.80
C ALA A 355 -13.39 -13.88 -1.54
N ARG A 356 -12.89 -14.17 -0.34
CA ARG A 356 -13.66 -14.17 0.91
C ARG A 356 -13.18 -13.13 1.92
N THR A 357 -11.95 -12.66 1.79
CA THR A 357 -11.30 -11.73 2.71
C THR A 357 -11.14 -10.39 2.04
N LEU A 358 -12.03 -9.46 2.35
CA LEU A 358 -12.09 -8.15 1.71
C LEU A 358 -11.28 -7.12 2.49
N PHE A 359 -10.48 -6.32 1.79
CA PHE A 359 -9.90 -5.09 2.32
C PHE A 359 -10.92 -3.95 2.24
N PHE A 360 -11.05 -3.21 3.35
CA PHE A 360 -12.04 -2.16 3.50
C PHE A 360 -11.45 -0.89 4.14
N PRO A 361 -10.99 0.08 3.33
CA PRO A 361 -10.56 1.38 3.82
C PRO A 361 -11.75 2.25 4.25
N VAL A 362 -11.58 3.00 5.34
CA VAL A 362 -12.59 3.99 5.78
C VAL A 362 -12.70 5.11 4.75
N LYS A 363 -13.94 5.44 4.37
CA LYS A 363 -14.29 6.49 3.40
C LYS A 363 -15.04 7.64 4.09
N ASP A 364 -15.67 8.50 3.29
CA ASP A 364 -16.59 9.49 3.83
C ASP A 364 -17.83 8.83 4.44
N HIS A 365 -18.51 9.54 5.33
CA HIS A 365 -19.66 9.01 6.06
C HIS A 365 -20.76 8.46 5.15
N LYS A 366 -21.01 9.13 4.02
CA LYS A 366 -22.04 8.72 3.06
C LYS A 366 -21.65 7.38 2.42
N TRP A 367 -20.39 7.21 2.02
CA TRP A 367 -19.91 5.97 1.44
C TRP A 367 -19.83 4.84 2.48
N ASN A 368 -19.36 5.12 3.71
CA ASN A 368 -19.36 4.14 4.81
C ASN A 368 -20.76 3.62 5.09
N ALA A 369 -21.73 4.51 5.30
CA ALA A 369 -23.12 4.14 5.58
C ALA A 369 -23.76 3.36 4.43
N ARG A 370 -23.51 3.76 3.17
CA ARG A 370 -24.02 3.05 2.00
C ARG A 370 -23.40 1.66 1.89
N TYR A 371 -22.10 1.52 2.13
CA TYR A 371 -21.44 0.23 2.13
C TYR A 371 -22.01 -0.70 3.20
N LEU A 372 -22.10 -0.27 4.46
CA LEU A 372 -22.66 -1.07 5.55
C LEU A 372 -24.07 -1.57 5.22
N LYS A 373 -24.92 -0.69 4.67
CA LYS A 373 -26.25 -1.06 4.19
C LYS A 373 -26.20 -2.10 3.07
N THR A 374 -25.32 -1.91 2.09
CA THR A 374 -25.15 -2.86 0.98
C THR A 374 -24.63 -4.21 1.47
N LEU A 375 -23.60 -4.23 2.31
CA LEU A 375 -23.05 -5.45 2.90
C LEU A 375 -24.12 -6.20 3.69
N LYS A 376 -24.89 -5.51 4.54
CA LYS A 376 -26.02 -6.12 5.27
C LYS A 376 -27.05 -6.76 4.32
N ASN A 377 -27.37 -6.10 3.21
CA ASN A 377 -28.29 -6.65 2.21
C ASN A 377 -27.71 -7.87 1.49
N ILE A 378 -26.41 -7.85 1.17
CA ILE A 378 -25.71 -8.96 0.51
C ILE A 378 -25.69 -10.19 1.43
N MET A 379 -25.36 -9.99 2.71
CA MET A 379 -25.31 -11.06 3.71
C MET A 379 -26.70 -11.57 4.12
N GLY A 380 -27.73 -10.73 4.02
CA GLY A 380 -29.11 -11.08 4.35
C GLY A 380 -29.96 -11.59 3.17
N ALA A 381 -29.43 -11.62 1.94
CA ALA A 381 -30.17 -12.08 0.77
C ALA A 381 -30.35 -13.62 0.77
N PRO A 382 -31.48 -14.15 0.25
CA PRO A 382 -31.63 -15.59 0.06
C PRO A 382 -30.51 -16.14 -0.81
N LYS A 383 -29.93 -17.27 -0.41
CA LYS A 383 -28.85 -17.95 -1.16
C LYS A 383 -29.42 -18.39 -2.52
N GLN A 384 -29.04 -17.69 -3.60
CA GLN A 384 -29.42 -18.04 -4.98
C GLN A 384 -28.51 -19.13 -5.55
#